data_AF-A0AAD8XXV6-F1
#
_entry.id   AF-A0AAD8XXV6-F1
#
_cell.length_a   1.000
_cell.length_b   1.000
_cell.length_c   1.000
_cell.angle_alpha   90.00
_cell.angle_beta   90.00
_cell.angle_gamma   90.00
#
_symmetry.space_group_name_H-M   'P 1'
#
loop_
_entity.id
_entity.type
_entity.pdbx_description
1 polymer ?
#
loop_
_entity_poly.entity_id
_entity_poly.type
_entity_poly.pdbx_seq_one_letter_code
_entity_poly.pdbx_strand_id
1 'polypeptide(L)'
;MELQVHACVGGTAVRDDIRTLQGGVHVVVGTPGRVYDMINRRALRLDSIRQFFLDEADEMLSRGFKDQIYDIFKFLPESVQVCLFSATMPLEVLEVTHRFMRDPVRILVKKDELTLEGIKQFYIAVEKEEWKLDTLCDLYETLTITQAIIYCNTRRKVDWLQEQMQERDFTVSCMHGDMDQRERDIIMREFRSGSSRVLITTDLLARGIDVQQVSLVINFDLPTNRENYIHRIGRSGRFGRKGVAINFLTEGDVRYLRDIEQFTRLNHGDAYECC
;
A
#
# COMPACT_ATOMS: atom_id res chain seq x y z
N MET A 1 9.51 31.77 -10.01
CA MET A 1 10.24 31.00 -9.00
C MET A 1 9.78 29.56 -9.16
N GLU A 2 10.67 28.63 -9.51
CA GLU A 2 10.29 27.22 -9.68
C GLU A 2 10.16 26.54 -8.31
N LEU A 3 9.11 25.73 -8.15
CA LEU A 3 8.87 24.99 -6.92
C LEU A 3 9.92 23.88 -6.79
N GLN A 4 10.69 23.91 -5.71
CA GLN A 4 11.67 22.85 -5.41
C GLN A 4 11.07 21.83 -4.45
N VAL A 5 11.01 20.58 -4.89
CA VAL A 5 10.47 19.45 -4.14
C VAL A 5 11.58 18.43 -3.94
N HIS A 6 11.75 17.93 -2.71
CA HIS A 6 12.73 16.90 -2.40
C HIS A 6 12.09 15.68 -1.74
N ALA A 7 12.55 14.48 -2.11
CA ALA A 7 12.08 13.22 -1.58
C ALA A 7 13.05 12.65 -0.53
N CYS A 8 12.69 12.73 0.75
CA CYS A 8 13.43 12.17 1.88
C CYS A 8 12.97 10.74 2.19
N VAL A 9 13.52 9.76 1.49
CA VAL A 9 13.18 8.34 1.68
C VAL A 9 14.37 7.51 2.13
N GLY A 10 14.12 6.42 2.85
CA GLY A 10 15.16 5.45 3.22
C GLY A 10 15.83 4.82 1.99
N GLY A 11 17.03 4.24 2.17
CA GLY A 11 17.75 3.58 1.08
C GLY A 11 18.51 4.52 0.13
N THR A 12 18.28 5.84 0.17
CA THR A 12 19.09 6.83 -0.55
C THR A 12 20.27 7.33 0.29
N ALA A 13 21.26 7.93 -0.37
CA ALA A 13 22.44 8.46 0.30
C ALA A 13 22.10 9.68 1.17
N VAL A 14 22.29 9.54 2.48
CA VAL A 14 21.99 10.58 3.48
C VAL A 14 22.72 11.90 3.19
N ARG A 15 23.94 11.85 2.64
CA ARG A 15 24.71 13.05 2.29
C ARG A 15 24.04 13.89 1.21
N ASP A 16 23.38 13.25 0.25
CA ASP A 16 22.72 13.92 -0.86
C ASP A 16 21.44 14.62 -0.39
N ASP A 17 20.70 13.98 0.53
CA ASP A 17 19.56 14.61 1.22
C ASP A 17 19.99 15.86 1.98
N ILE A 18 21.04 15.75 2.80
CA ILE A 18 21.55 16.89 3.59
C ILE A 18 21.94 18.05 2.66
N ARG A 19 22.69 17.76 1.60
CA ARG A 19 23.14 18.78 0.64
C ARG A 19 21.95 19.48 -0.04
N THR A 20 20.94 18.72 -0.43
CA THR A 20 19.75 19.26 -1.11
C THR A 20 18.91 20.11 -0.16
N LEU A 21 18.67 19.64 1.06
CA LEU A 21 17.92 20.36 2.09
C LEU A 21 18.61 21.66 2.52
N GLN A 22 19.94 21.65 2.64
CA GLN A 22 20.74 22.85 2.94
C GLN A 22 20.70 23.89 1.82
N GLY A 23 20.52 23.44 0.57
CA GLY A 23 20.29 24.32 -0.59
C GLY A 23 18.95 25.08 -0.53
N GLY A 24 18.05 24.68 0.39
CA GLY A 24 16.70 25.20 0.48
C GLY A 24 15.74 24.43 -0.42
N VAL A 25 14.60 24.02 0.15
CA VAL A 25 13.54 23.32 -0.57
C VAL A 25 12.19 23.88 -0.12
N HIS A 26 11.22 23.90 -1.03
CA HIS A 26 9.89 24.42 -0.74
C HIS A 26 8.97 23.33 -0.18
N VAL A 27 9.12 22.09 -0.66
CA VAL A 27 8.32 20.92 -0.24
C VAL A 27 9.25 19.74 0.01
N VAL A 28 9.02 19.05 1.13
CA VAL A 28 9.66 17.77 1.44
C VAL A 28 8.59 16.69 1.50
N VAL A 29 8.79 15.62 0.75
CA VAL A 29 7.96 14.40 0.82
C VAL A 29 8.87 13.30 1.33
N GLY A 30 8.45 12.48 2.29
CA GLY A 30 9.37 11.48 2.81
C GLY A 30 8.75 10.49 3.77
N THR A 31 9.49 9.41 4.03
CA THR A 31 9.09 8.42 5.02
C THR A 31 9.47 8.90 6.43
N PRO A 32 8.68 8.56 7.47
CA PRO A 32 8.86 9.12 8.82
C PRO A 32 10.29 8.97 9.34
N GLY A 33 10.90 7.79 9.17
CA GLY A 33 12.27 7.55 9.64
C GLY A 33 13.33 8.46 9.01
N ARG A 34 13.29 8.67 7.69
CA ARG A 34 14.27 9.55 7.02
C ARG A 34 14.02 11.01 7.32
N VAL A 35 12.76 11.44 7.33
CA VAL A 35 12.38 12.82 7.69
C VAL A 35 12.82 13.15 9.11
N TYR A 36 12.55 12.25 10.06
CA TYR A 36 12.96 12.40 11.45
C TYR A 36 14.49 12.49 11.60
N ASP A 37 15.25 11.63 10.91
CA ASP A 37 16.71 11.69 10.90
C ASP A 37 17.22 13.05 10.36
N MET A 38 16.61 13.59 9.31
CA MET A 38 17.00 14.89 8.74
C MET A 38 16.70 16.06 9.68
N ILE A 39 15.59 16.00 10.44
CA ILE A 39 15.25 16.98 11.47
C ILE A 39 16.27 16.92 12.62
N ASN A 40 16.55 15.71 13.14
CA ASN A 40 17.50 15.51 14.25
C ASN A 40 18.92 15.96 13.90
N ARG A 41 19.35 15.75 12.65
CA ARG A 41 20.64 16.24 12.14
C ARG A 41 20.66 17.75 11.86
N ARG A 42 19.54 18.45 12.06
CA ARG A 42 19.34 19.87 11.74
C ARG A 42 19.55 20.18 10.24
N ALA A 43 19.41 19.16 9.39
CA ALA A 43 19.48 19.32 7.94
C ALA A 43 18.13 19.81 7.38
N LEU A 44 17.03 19.31 7.93
CA LEU A 44 15.69 19.81 7.67
C LEU A 44 15.28 20.78 8.78
N ARG A 45 15.18 22.07 8.45
CA ARG A 45 14.67 23.10 9.37
C ARG A 45 13.17 23.31 9.15
N LEU A 46 12.42 23.31 10.24
CA LEU A 46 10.96 23.38 10.21
C LEU A 46 10.42 24.77 10.60
N ASP A 47 11.28 25.74 10.91
CA ASP A 47 10.87 27.06 11.43
C ASP A 47 9.89 27.82 10.50
N SER A 48 9.99 27.58 9.18
CA SER A 48 9.15 28.22 8.16
C SER A 48 8.02 27.33 7.64
N ILE A 49 7.85 26.12 8.18
CA ILE A 49 6.80 25.21 7.72
C ILE A 49 5.43 25.78 8.06
N ARG A 50 4.52 25.79 7.09
CA ARG A 50 3.14 26.25 7.28
C ARG A 50 2.13 25.12 7.23
N GLN A 51 2.49 24.02 6.59
CA GLN A 51 1.59 22.89 6.35
C GLN A 51 2.33 21.58 6.54
N PHE A 52 1.68 20.65 7.24
CA PHE A 52 2.14 19.28 7.43
C PHE A 52 1.04 18.33 6.97
N PHE A 53 1.41 17.39 6.09
CA PHE A 53 0.50 16.43 5.50
C PHE A 53 0.89 15.04 5.99
N LEU A 54 -0.06 14.33 6.62
CA LEU A 54 0.08 12.92 6.98
C LEU A 54 -0.82 12.10 6.06
N ASP A 55 -0.22 11.44 5.09
CA ASP A 55 -0.91 10.54 4.15
C ASP A 55 -0.88 9.09 4.65
N GLU A 56 -1.89 8.29 4.28
CA GLU A 56 -2.09 6.90 4.75
C GLU A 56 -1.91 6.76 6.28
N ALA A 57 -2.60 7.62 7.05
CA ALA A 57 -2.33 7.78 8.48
C ALA A 57 -2.62 6.54 9.33
N ASP A 58 -3.57 5.69 8.93
CA ASP A 58 -3.84 4.38 9.55
C ASP A 58 -2.61 3.47 9.56
N GLU A 59 -1.87 3.48 8.45
CA GLU A 59 -0.63 2.74 8.31
C GLU A 59 0.52 3.38 9.11
N MET A 60 0.68 4.69 8.97
CA MET A 60 1.75 5.43 9.65
C MET A 60 1.66 5.30 11.18
N LEU A 61 0.49 4.98 11.73
CA LEU A 61 0.30 4.83 13.17
C LEU A 61 0.27 3.38 13.66
N SER A 62 0.08 2.39 12.77
CA SER A 62 0.02 0.98 13.13
C SER A 62 1.37 0.25 13.05
N ARG A 63 2.30 0.66 12.17
CA ARG A 63 3.53 -0.10 11.87
C ARG A 63 4.78 0.29 12.69
N GLY A 64 4.60 0.80 13.91
CA GLY A 64 5.73 1.24 14.74
C GLY A 64 6.36 2.57 14.29
N PHE A 65 5.79 3.24 13.29
CA PHE A 65 6.14 4.63 12.96
C PHE A 65 5.44 5.65 13.87
N LYS A 66 4.54 5.21 14.75
CA LYS A 66 3.83 6.05 15.72
C LYS A 66 4.79 6.95 16.47
N ASP A 67 5.80 6.39 17.13
CA ASP A 67 6.73 7.19 17.94
C ASP A 67 7.51 8.20 17.08
N GLN A 68 7.92 7.82 15.88
CA GLN A 68 8.61 8.71 14.94
C GLN A 68 7.72 9.86 14.47
N ILE A 69 6.46 9.59 14.13
CA ILE A 69 5.48 10.62 13.77
C ILE A 69 5.25 11.57 14.94
N TYR A 70 5.06 11.02 16.14
CA TYR A 70 4.91 11.81 17.37
C TYR A 70 6.14 12.68 17.63
N ASP A 71 7.34 12.17 17.38
CA ASP A 71 8.57 12.95 17.52
C ASP A 71 8.66 14.06 16.48
N ILE A 72 8.33 13.81 15.20
CA ILE A 72 8.24 14.85 14.17
C ILE A 72 7.28 15.96 14.59
N PHE A 73 6.09 15.61 15.10
CA PHE A 73 5.11 16.59 15.57
C PHE A 73 5.65 17.53 16.66
N LYS A 74 6.55 17.06 17.55
CA LYS A 74 7.17 17.89 18.59
C LYS A 74 8.09 18.97 18.03
N PHE A 75 8.64 18.78 16.84
CA PHE A 75 9.48 19.78 16.16
C PHE A 75 8.69 20.76 15.29
N LEU A 76 7.39 20.50 15.06
CA LEU A 76 6.57 21.38 14.25
C LEU A 76 6.22 22.65 15.03
N PRO A 77 6.23 23.83 14.39
CA PRO A 77 5.70 25.05 14.97
C PRO A 77 4.23 24.92 15.32
N GLU A 78 3.81 25.57 16.40
CA GLU A 78 2.41 25.60 16.83
C GLU A 78 1.43 26.15 15.80
N SER A 79 1.90 27.03 14.91
CA SER A 79 1.08 27.67 13.87
C SER A 79 0.88 26.80 12.62
N VAL A 80 1.47 25.60 12.58
CA VAL A 80 1.37 24.72 11.41
C VAL A 80 -0.06 24.23 11.19
N GLN A 81 -0.52 24.25 9.94
CA GLN A 81 -1.74 23.57 9.53
C GLN A 81 -1.44 22.08 9.34
N VAL A 82 -2.12 21.23 10.10
CA VAL A 82 -2.02 19.77 9.96
C VAL A 82 -3.17 19.27 9.10
N CYS A 83 -2.85 18.50 8.07
CA CYS A 83 -3.82 17.82 7.21
C CYS A 83 -3.57 16.30 7.29
N LEU A 84 -4.61 15.53 7.59
CA LEU A 84 -4.52 14.08 7.74
C LEU A 84 -5.41 13.41 6.69
N PHE A 85 -4.84 12.45 5.97
CA PHE A 85 -5.51 11.67 4.94
C PHE A 85 -5.35 10.19 5.26
N SER A 86 -6.44 9.45 5.17
CA SER A 86 -6.46 8.02 5.42
C SER A 86 -7.71 7.40 4.80
N ALA A 87 -7.58 6.20 4.25
CA ALA A 87 -8.74 5.43 3.78
C ALA A 87 -9.59 4.93 4.95
N THR A 88 -8.96 4.69 6.12
CA THR A 88 -9.62 4.17 7.31
C THR A 88 -9.31 5.04 8.53
N MET A 89 -10.24 5.10 9.48
CA MET A 89 -10.10 5.94 10.70
C MET A 89 -10.22 5.09 11.97
N PRO A 90 -9.23 4.24 12.29
CA PRO A 90 -9.17 3.55 13.57
C PRO A 90 -8.92 4.52 14.73
N LEU A 91 -9.07 4.04 15.97
CA LEU A 91 -8.98 4.88 17.18
C LEU A 91 -7.63 5.59 17.28
N GLU A 92 -6.54 4.93 16.89
CA GLU A 92 -5.19 5.49 16.94
C GLU A 92 -5.03 6.72 16.03
N VAL A 93 -5.67 6.70 14.86
CA VAL A 93 -5.71 7.85 13.94
C VAL A 93 -6.52 8.97 14.54
N LEU A 94 -7.68 8.66 15.12
CA LEU A 94 -8.53 9.65 15.79
C LEU A 94 -7.78 10.32 16.95
N GLU A 95 -7.04 9.58 17.76
CA GLU A 95 -6.23 10.13 18.86
C GLU A 95 -5.20 11.17 18.36
N VAL A 96 -4.57 10.93 17.22
CA VAL A 96 -3.63 11.89 16.61
C VAL A 96 -4.36 13.17 16.21
N THR A 97 -5.56 13.07 15.64
CA THR A 97 -6.35 14.27 15.32
C THR A 97 -6.67 15.10 16.56
N HIS A 98 -6.96 14.45 17.69
CA HIS A 98 -7.27 15.13 18.95
C HIS A 98 -6.06 15.79 19.61
N ARG A 99 -4.85 15.24 19.41
CA ARG A 99 -3.61 15.74 20.02
C ARG A 99 -2.95 16.85 19.21
N PHE A 100 -2.98 16.74 17.88
CA PHE A 100 -2.12 17.56 17.01
C PHE A 100 -2.89 18.46 16.04
N MET A 101 -4.22 18.35 15.95
CA MET A 101 -5.03 19.23 15.11
C MET A 101 -5.88 20.16 15.98
N ARG A 102 -6.04 21.41 15.52
CA ARG A 102 -6.85 22.44 16.18
C ARG A 102 -8.14 22.60 15.40
N ASP A 103 -9.26 22.23 16.01
CA ASP A 103 -10.61 22.28 15.41
C ASP A 103 -10.65 21.78 13.95
N PRO A 104 -10.28 20.51 13.69
CA PRO A 104 -10.14 20.02 12.33
C PRO A 104 -11.51 19.90 11.64
N VAL A 105 -11.58 20.40 10.40
CA VAL A 105 -12.69 20.07 9.50
C VAL A 105 -12.63 18.59 9.16
N ARG A 106 -13.73 17.87 9.41
CA ARG A 106 -13.83 16.42 9.20
C ARG A 106 -14.63 16.15 7.94
N ILE A 107 -13.96 15.60 6.92
CA ILE A 107 -14.59 15.06 5.72
C ILE A 107 -14.50 13.54 5.84
N LEU A 108 -15.57 12.92 6.32
CA LEU A 108 -15.62 11.47 6.56
C LEU A 108 -16.56 10.82 5.56
N VAL A 109 -16.09 9.76 4.92
CA VAL A 109 -16.95 8.86 4.14
C VAL A 109 -17.58 7.88 5.12
N LYS A 110 -18.91 7.72 5.07
CA LYS A 110 -19.57 6.70 5.90
C LYS A 110 -19.04 5.32 5.50
N LYS A 111 -18.84 4.43 6.47
CA LYS A 111 -18.43 3.04 6.20
C LYS A 111 -19.32 2.35 5.17
N ASP A 112 -20.59 2.72 5.12
CA ASP A 112 -21.60 2.16 4.23
C ASP A 112 -21.47 2.63 2.78
N GLU A 113 -20.66 3.67 2.52
CA GLU A 113 -20.36 4.24 1.19
C GLU A 113 -18.92 3.92 0.73
N LEU A 114 -18.14 3.19 1.54
CA LEU A 114 -16.82 2.66 1.16
C LEU A 114 -16.95 1.43 0.24
N THR A 115 -18.05 1.35 -0.52
CA THR A 115 -18.27 0.31 -1.52
C THR A 115 -17.46 0.62 -2.75
N LEU A 116 -16.51 -0.27 -3.07
CA LEU A 116 -15.79 -0.25 -4.33
C LEU A 116 -16.72 -0.78 -5.43
N GLU A 117 -17.76 -0.02 -5.78
CA GLU A 117 -18.82 -0.43 -6.73
C GLU A 117 -18.28 -0.88 -8.10
N GLY A 118 -17.05 -0.51 -8.44
CA GLY A 118 -16.35 -0.94 -9.65
C GLY A 118 -15.60 -2.27 -9.53
N ILE A 119 -15.40 -2.83 -8.34
CA ILE A 119 -14.55 -4.02 -8.11
C ILE A 119 -15.41 -5.24 -7.83
N LYS A 120 -15.42 -6.19 -8.75
CA LYS A 120 -16.01 -7.51 -8.54
C LYS A 120 -15.08 -8.35 -7.67
N GLN A 121 -15.60 -8.90 -6.59
CA GLN A 121 -14.83 -9.69 -5.64
C GLN A 121 -15.27 -11.15 -5.73
N PHE A 122 -14.30 -12.06 -5.83
CA PHE A 122 -14.51 -13.50 -5.89
C PHE A 122 -13.57 -14.19 -4.91
N TYR A 123 -13.86 -15.43 -4.59
CA TYR A 123 -12.91 -16.31 -3.94
C TYR A 123 -12.85 -17.66 -4.64
N ILE A 124 -11.70 -18.31 -4.51
CA ILE A 124 -11.49 -19.70 -4.92
C ILE A 124 -11.11 -20.46 -3.66
N ALA A 125 -11.95 -21.42 -3.29
CA ALA A 125 -11.66 -22.33 -2.20
C ALA A 125 -10.62 -23.34 -2.68
N VAL A 126 -9.53 -23.45 -1.93
CA VAL A 126 -8.45 -24.42 -2.16
C VAL A 126 -8.30 -25.24 -0.90
N GLU A 127 -8.37 -26.57 -1.02
CA GLU A 127 -8.27 -27.44 0.16
C GLU A 127 -6.86 -27.39 0.77
N LYS A 128 -5.84 -27.26 -0.09
CA LYS A 128 -4.43 -27.27 0.30
C LYS A 128 -3.72 -26.03 -0.20
N GLU A 129 -2.77 -25.57 0.61
CA GLU A 129 -1.92 -24.41 0.30
C GLU A 129 -1.13 -24.61 -1.00
N GLU A 130 -0.65 -25.83 -1.26
CA GLU A 130 0.10 -26.19 -2.47
C GLU A 130 -0.72 -26.02 -3.76
N TRP A 131 -2.05 -26.15 -3.70
CA TRP A 131 -2.93 -26.02 -4.86
C TRP A 131 -3.16 -24.58 -5.32
N LYS A 132 -2.79 -23.59 -4.48
CA LYS A 132 -2.86 -22.18 -4.87
C LYS A 132 -1.99 -21.85 -6.08
N LEU A 133 -0.81 -22.48 -6.19
CA LEU A 133 0.10 -22.22 -7.29
C LEU A 133 -0.49 -22.71 -8.62
N ASP A 134 -1.06 -23.92 -8.64
CA ASP A 134 -1.68 -24.48 -9.83
C ASP A 134 -2.93 -23.68 -10.23
N THR A 135 -3.77 -23.34 -9.25
CA THR A 135 -4.93 -22.46 -9.45
C THR A 135 -4.51 -21.10 -10.03
N LEU A 136 -3.39 -20.53 -9.57
CA LEU A 136 -2.87 -19.27 -10.09
C LEU A 136 -2.47 -19.41 -11.56
N CYS A 137 -1.74 -20.46 -11.92
CA CYS A 137 -1.32 -20.70 -13.30
C CYS A 137 -2.53 -20.87 -14.22
N ASP A 138 -3.53 -21.67 -13.82
CA ASP A 138 -4.76 -21.89 -14.59
C ASP A 138 -5.51 -20.58 -14.86
N LEU A 139 -5.56 -19.69 -13.86
CA LEU A 139 -6.14 -18.35 -14.01
C LEU A 139 -5.37 -17.51 -15.05
N TYR A 140 -4.04 -17.57 -15.05
CA TYR A 140 -3.22 -16.81 -16.00
C TYR A 140 -3.29 -17.36 -17.43
N GLU A 141 -3.50 -18.66 -17.61
CA GLU A 141 -3.69 -19.26 -18.93
C GLU A 141 -5.08 -18.95 -19.51
N THR A 142 -6.10 -18.88 -18.65
CA THR A 142 -7.49 -18.69 -19.08
C THR A 142 -7.86 -17.22 -19.28
N LEU A 143 -7.24 -16.30 -18.52
CA LEU A 143 -7.62 -14.89 -18.52
C LEU A 143 -6.64 -14.03 -19.32
N THR A 144 -7.17 -13.20 -20.21
CA THR A 144 -6.39 -12.11 -20.82
C THR A 144 -6.18 -10.98 -19.79
N ILE A 145 -5.07 -11.03 -19.08
CA ILE A 145 -4.75 -10.07 -18.01
C ILE A 145 -3.99 -8.88 -18.61
N THR A 146 -4.48 -7.66 -18.32
CA THR A 146 -3.78 -6.41 -18.69
C THR A 146 -2.58 -6.20 -17.77
N GLN A 147 -2.85 -5.86 -16.51
CA GLN A 147 -1.89 -5.92 -15.42
C GLN A 147 -2.55 -6.44 -14.15
N ALA A 148 -1.79 -7.21 -13.38
CA ALA A 148 -2.22 -7.80 -12.13
C ALA A 148 -1.21 -7.56 -11.01
N ILE A 149 -1.75 -7.45 -9.79
CA ILE A 149 -0.95 -7.46 -8.56
C ILE A 149 -1.33 -8.71 -7.76
N ILE A 150 -0.32 -9.50 -7.38
CA ILE A 150 -0.46 -10.67 -6.52
C ILE A 150 0.11 -10.33 -5.15
N TYR A 151 -0.68 -10.53 -4.11
CA TYR A 151 -0.29 -10.25 -2.73
C TYR A 151 0.03 -11.52 -1.95
N CYS A 152 1.22 -11.52 -1.33
CA CYS A 152 1.62 -12.50 -0.34
C CYS A 152 1.93 -11.81 0.99
N ASN A 153 1.75 -12.52 2.10
CA ASN A 153 1.93 -11.95 3.44
C ASN A 153 3.42 -11.86 3.86
N THR A 154 4.30 -12.65 3.23
CA THR A 154 5.73 -12.70 3.62
C THR A 154 6.65 -12.51 2.42
N ARG A 155 7.82 -11.92 2.68
CA ARG A 155 8.88 -11.68 1.69
C ARG A 155 9.36 -13.00 1.06
N ARG A 156 9.64 -14.00 1.90
CA ARG A 156 10.04 -15.34 1.46
C ARG A 156 9.06 -15.97 0.47
N LYS A 157 7.76 -15.72 0.68
CA LYS A 157 6.72 -16.26 -0.20
C LYS A 157 6.60 -15.48 -1.51
N VAL A 158 6.87 -14.17 -1.50
CA VAL A 158 7.01 -13.38 -2.73
C VAL A 158 8.14 -13.94 -3.59
N ASP A 159 9.30 -14.20 -2.98
CA ASP A 159 10.49 -14.74 -3.69
C ASP A 159 10.21 -16.15 -4.22
N TRP A 160 9.66 -17.03 -3.37
CA TRP A 160 9.27 -18.39 -3.76
C TRP A 160 8.25 -18.39 -4.90
N LEU A 161 7.21 -17.55 -4.81
CA LEU A 161 6.17 -17.51 -5.84
C LEU A 161 6.72 -16.98 -7.17
N GLN A 162 7.62 -16.01 -7.12
CA GLN A 162 8.31 -15.53 -8.32
C GLN A 162 9.09 -16.67 -8.99
N GLU A 163 9.91 -17.39 -8.25
CA GLU A 163 10.71 -18.51 -8.77
C GLU A 163 9.80 -19.57 -9.41
N GLN A 164 8.76 -20.00 -8.70
CA GLN A 164 7.82 -21.01 -9.19
C GLN A 164 7.04 -20.58 -10.44
N MET A 165 6.67 -19.30 -10.54
CA MET A 165 6.02 -18.78 -11.75
C MET A 165 7.00 -18.66 -12.92
N GLN A 166 8.26 -18.27 -12.67
CA GLN A 166 9.29 -18.18 -13.71
C GLN A 166 9.70 -19.56 -14.25
N GLU A 167 9.74 -20.59 -13.40
CA GLU A 167 9.96 -21.99 -13.80
C GLU A 167 8.86 -22.51 -14.75
N ARG A 168 7.67 -21.91 -14.71
CA ARG A 168 6.53 -22.20 -15.58
C ARG A 168 6.40 -21.20 -16.74
N ASP A 169 7.49 -20.53 -17.10
CA ASP A 169 7.58 -19.56 -18.20
C ASP A 169 6.71 -18.30 -18.06
N PHE A 170 6.20 -17.98 -16.85
CA PHE A 170 5.50 -16.72 -16.61
C PHE A 170 6.47 -15.56 -16.39
N THR A 171 6.29 -14.48 -17.14
CA THR A 171 7.04 -13.22 -16.93
C THR A 171 6.40 -12.44 -15.79
N VAL A 172 7.01 -12.52 -14.60
CA VAL A 172 6.57 -11.83 -13.39
C VAL A 172 7.69 -10.99 -12.79
N SER A 173 7.33 -9.86 -12.18
CA SER A 173 8.22 -9.06 -11.35
C SER A 173 7.81 -9.22 -9.88
N CYS A 174 8.77 -9.15 -8.97
CA CYS A 174 8.49 -9.12 -7.53
C CYS A 174 8.96 -7.81 -6.91
N MET A 175 8.34 -7.38 -5.81
CA MET A 175 8.83 -6.25 -5.04
C MET A 175 8.53 -6.43 -3.54
N HIS A 176 9.56 -6.38 -2.68
CA HIS A 176 9.39 -6.46 -1.24
C HIS A 176 10.42 -5.63 -0.45
N GLY A 177 10.19 -5.50 0.86
CA GLY A 177 10.89 -4.56 1.75
C GLY A 177 12.39 -4.81 2.02
N ASP A 178 12.97 -5.90 1.51
CA ASP A 178 14.41 -6.19 1.64
C ASP A 178 15.23 -5.85 0.39
N MET A 179 14.56 -5.58 -0.73
CA MET A 179 15.25 -5.22 -1.98
C MET A 179 15.86 -3.82 -1.89
N ASP A 180 16.91 -3.57 -2.64
CA ASP A 180 17.49 -2.22 -2.68
C ASP A 180 16.54 -1.22 -3.35
N GLN A 181 16.58 0.04 -2.91
CA GLN A 181 15.68 1.07 -3.46
C GLN A 181 15.83 1.22 -4.98
N ARG A 182 17.05 1.07 -5.51
CA ARG A 182 17.32 1.12 -6.95
C ARG A 182 16.61 0.02 -7.72
N GLU A 183 16.59 -1.20 -7.18
CA GLU A 183 15.90 -2.34 -7.78
C GLU A 183 14.39 -2.11 -7.79
N ARG A 184 13.84 -1.64 -6.66
CA ARG A 184 12.42 -1.28 -6.55
C ARG A 184 12.02 -0.21 -7.56
N ASP A 185 12.86 0.80 -7.76
CA ASP A 185 12.59 1.88 -8.73
C ASP A 185 12.57 1.36 -10.17
N ILE A 186 13.43 0.38 -10.50
CA ILE A 186 13.45 -0.29 -11.81
C ILE A 186 12.18 -1.11 -12.00
N ILE A 187 11.84 -1.99 -11.06
CA ILE A 187 10.65 -2.84 -11.11
C ILE A 187 9.38 -2.00 -11.23
N MET A 188 9.28 -0.92 -10.44
CA MET A 188 8.15 0.00 -10.52
C MET A 188 8.06 0.73 -11.85
N ARG A 189 9.18 1.04 -12.48
CA ARG A 189 9.21 1.64 -13.82
C ARG A 189 8.72 0.65 -14.87
N GLU A 190 9.21 -0.58 -14.84
CA GLU A 190 8.81 -1.66 -15.76
C GLU A 190 7.34 -2.04 -15.60
N PHE A 191 6.85 -2.08 -14.36
CA PHE A 191 5.44 -2.31 -14.09
C PHE A 191 4.59 -1.12 -14.57
N ARG A 192 4.99 0.14 -14.32
CA ARG A 192 4.24 1.31 -14.82
C ARG A 192 4.23 1.43 -16.34
N SER A 193 5.30 0.99 -17.03
CA SER A 193 5.35 1.00 -18.49
C SER A 193 4.58 -0.15 -19.13
N GLY A 194 4.17 -1.16 -18.35
CA GLY A 194 3.54 -2.38 -18.85
C GLY A 194 4.52 -3.39 -19.43
N SER A 195 5.84 -3.16 -19.28
CA SER A 195 6.88 -4.13 -19.66
C SER A 195 6.74 -5.42 -18.84
N SER A 196 6.42 -5.26 -17.56
CA SER A 196 5.94 -6.34 -16.70
C SER A 196 4.45 -6.20 -16.47
N ARG A 197 3.70 -7.29 -16.69
CA ARG A 197 2.25 -7.32 -16.49
C ARG A 197 1.85 -7.81 -15.12
N VAL A 198 2.74 -8.47 -14.40
CA VAL A 198 2.43 -9.12 -13.12
C VAL A 198 3.43 -8.66 -12.07
N LEU A 199 2.91 -8.10 -10.98
CA LEU A 199 3.69 -7.70 -9.82
C LEU A 199 3.31 -8.55 -8.61
N ILE A 200 4.25 -9.33 -8.09
CA ILE A 200 4.12 -10.07 -6.83
C ILE A 200 4.70 -9.21 -5.70
N THR A 201 3.94 -8.93 -4.65
CA THR A 201 4.39 -8.01 -3.60
C THR A 201 3.77 -8.28 -2.23
N THR A 202 4.30 -7.59 -1.21
CA THR A 202 3.73 -7.55 0.14
C THR A 202 2.95 -6.26 0.36
N ASP A 203 2.16 -6.20 1.44
CA ASP A 203 1.36 -5.01 1.79
C ASP A 203 2.15 -3.71 1.90
N LEU A 204 3.42 -3.77 2.33
CA LEU A 204 4.21 -2.60 2.66
C LEU A 204 4.50 -1.71 1.46
N LEU A 205 4.80 -2.30 0.30
CA LEU A 205 5.27 -1.54 -0.86
C LEU A 205 4.16 -1.25 -1.87
N ALA A 206 3.00 -1.87 -1.72
CA ALA A 206 1.90 -1.69 -2.65
C ALA A 206 0.95 -0.55 -2.29
N ARG A 207 1.01 -0.06 -1.04
CA ARG A 207 0.29 1.16 -0.64
C ARG A 207 0.84 2.35 -1.40
N GLY A 208 -0.04 3.24 -1.84
CA GLY A 208 0.34 4.34 -2.74
C GLY A 208 0.82 3.94 -4.15
N ILE A 209 0.91 2.65 -4.54
CA ILE A 209 1.13 2.31 -5.96
C ILE A 209 -0.05 2.83 -6.77
N ASP A 210 0.21 3.82 -7.62
CA ASP A 210 -0.72 4.33 -8.62
C ASP A 210 -0.36 3.78 -9.99
N VAL A 211 -0.98 2.65 -10.33
CA VAL A 211 -0.90 2.04 -11.66
C VAL A 211 -2.33 1.87 -12.14
N GLN A 212 -2.78 2.83 -12.96
CA GLN A 212 -4.17 2.91 -13.41
C GLN A 212 -4.61 1.70 -14.25
N GLN A 213 -3.66 0.98 -14.84
CA GLN A 213 -3.88 -0.16 -15.73
C GLN A 213 -4.10 -1.49 -14.98
N VAL A 214 -4.03 -1.52 -13.65
CA VAL A 214 -4.29 -2.74 -12.87
C VAL A 214 -5.78 -3.08 -12.93
N SER A 215 -6.11 -4.19 -13.61
CA SER A 215 -7.48 -4.70 -13.72
C SER A 215 -7.77 -5.84 -12.75
N LEU A 216 -6.74 -6.53 -12.27
CA LEU A 216 -6.85 -7.73 -11.44
C LEU A 216 -5.97 -7.63 -10.19
N VAL A 217 -6.54 -7.96 -9.04
CA VAL A 217 -5.81 -8.16 -7.79
C VAL A 217 -6.04 -9.58 -7.33
N ILE A 218 -4.96 -10.30 -7.02
CA ILE A 218 -5.02 -11.65 -6.46
C ILE A 218 -4.47 -11.60 -5.04
N ASN A 219 -5.31 -11.92 -4.08
CA ASN A 219 -4.88 -12.22 -2.72
C ASN A 219 -4.49 -13.70 -2.67
N PHE A 220 -3.22 -14.00 -2.96
CA PHE A 220 -2.67 -15.36 -2.82
C PHE A 220 -2.73 -15.78 -1.35
N ASP A 221 -2.43 -14.83 -0.46
CA ASP A 221 -2.75 -14.90 0.95
C ASP A 221 -3.82 -13.87 1.29
N LEU A 222 -4.80 -14.21 2.13
CA LEU A 222 -5.63 -13.18 2.75
C LEU A 222 -4.75 -12.23 3.58
N PRO A 223 -5.05 -10.92 3.57
CA PRO A 223 -4.31 -9.96 4.39
C PRO A 223 -4.44 -10.30 5.87
N THR A 224 -3.43 -10.02 6.67
CA THR A 224 -3.49 -10.24 8.13
C THR A 224 -4.39 -9.23 8.85
N ASN A 225 -4.71 -8.10 8.20
CA ASN A 225 -5.58 -7.07 8.73
C ASN A 225 -6.70 -6.70 7.74
N ARG A 226 -7.90 -6.42 8.26
CA ARG A 226 -9.12 -6.09 7.50
C ARG A 226 -8.97 -4.78 6.74
N GLU A 227 -8.29 -3.78 7.30
CA GLU A 227 -8.02 -2.53 6.59
C GLU A 227 -7.13 -2.75 5.37
N ASN A 228 -6.12 -3.64 5.47
CA ASN A 228 -5.26 -3.97 4.32
C ASN A 228 -6.05 -4.56 3.16
N TYR A 229 -7.16 -5.27 3.43
CA TYR A 229 -8.01 -5.82 2.39
C TYR A 229 -8.49 -4.75 1.40
N ILE A 230 -9.07 -3.66 1.93
CA ILE A 230 -9.56 -2.53 1.13
C ILE A 230 -8.41 -1.91 0.33
N HIS A 231 -7.25 -1.74 0.96
CA HIS A 231 -6.06 -1.17 0.34
C HIS A 231 -5.50 -2.02 -0.82
N ARG A 232 -5.55 -3.36 -0.69
CA ARG A 232 -5.12 -4.30 -1.74
C ARG A 232 -6.08 -4.25 -2.92
N ILE A 233 -7.37 -4.48 -2.70
CA ILE A 233 -8.33 -4.59 -3.81
C ILE A 233 -8.55 -3.24 -4.50
N GLY A 234 -8.44 -2.13 -3.77
CA GLY A 234 -8.47 -0.76 -4.27
C GLY A 234 -7.27 -0.36 -5.14
N ARG A 235 -6.29 -1.25 -5.36
CA ARG A 235 -5.31 -1.07 -6.43
C ARG A 235 -5.91 -1.26 -7.82
N SER A 236 -6.97 -2.06 -7.92
CA SER A 236 -7.80 -2.16 -9.13
C SER A 236 -8.92 -1.12 -9.12
N GLY A 237 -9.65 -0.99 -10.23
CA GLY A 237 -10.89 -0.21 -10.26
C GLY A 237 -10.76 1.30 -10.07
N ARG A 238 -9.57 1.87 -10.31
CA ARG A 238 -9.31 3.32 -10.16
C ARG A 238 -10.09 4.16 -11.18
N PHE A 239 -10.49 5.37 -10.78
CA PHE A 239 -11.19 6.36 -11.62
C PHE A 239 -12.46 5.81 -12.31
N GLY A 240 -13.24 4.99 -11.61
CA GLY A 240 -14.47 4.41 -12.12
C GLY A 240 -14.27 3.26 -13.12
N ARG A 241 -13.04 2.76 -13.28
CA ARG A 241 -12.77 1.54 -14.05
C ARG A 241 -13.32 0.33 -13.31
N LYS A 242 -13.62 -0.73 -14.07
CA LYS A 242 -13.96 -2.02 -13.50
C LYS A 242 -12.69 -2.75 -13.07
N GLY A 243 -12.72 -3.33 -11.87
CA GLY A 243 -11.64 -4.15 -11.33
C GLY A 243 -12.18 -5.53 -10.93
N VAL A 244 -11.26 -6.48 -10.78
CA VAL A 244 -11.55 -7.80 -10.23
C VAL A 244 -10.57 -8.09 -9.10
N ALA A 245 -11.08 -8.61 -8.00
CA ALA A 245 -10.29 -9.11 -6.88
C ALA A 245 -10.62 -10.59 -6.64
N ILE A 246 -9.60 -11.45 -6.65
CA ILE A 246 -9.74 -12.90 -6.40
C ILE A 246 -8.99 -13.23 -5.12
N ASN A 247 -9.65 -13.97 -4.22
CA ASN A 247 -9.08 -14.38 -2.94
C ASN A 247 -8.89 -15.89 -2.92
N PHE A 248 -7.68 -16.38 -2.66
CA PHE A 248 -7.47 -17.80 -2.42
C PHE A 248 -7.69 -18.11 -0.95
N LEU A 249 -8.56 -19.09 -0.68
CA LEU A 249 -8.99 -19.43 0.68
C LEU A 249 -8.69 -20.88 0.99
N THR A 250 -8.00 -21.11 2.10
CA THR A 250 -7.97 -22.42 2.74
C THR A 250 -9.11 -22.55 3.75
N GLU A 251 -9.35 -23.75 4.28
CA GLU A 251 -10.39 -23.98 5.30
C GLU A 251 -10.23 -23.06 6.52
N GLY A 252 -8.99 -22.77 6.93
CA GLY A 252 -8.69 -21.86 8.04
C GLY A 252 -9.04 -20.40 7.78
N ASP A 253 -9.14 -19.99 6.52
CA ASP A 253 -9.36 -18.60 6.10
C ASP A 253 -10.83 -18.21 6.07
N VAL A 254 -11.75 -19.19 5.98
CA VAL A 254 -13.20 -18.97 5.79
C VAL A 254 -13.79 -18.07 6.87
N ARG A 255 -13.41 -18.29 8.14
CA ARG A 255 -13.89 -17.46 9.25
C ARG A 255 -13.40 -16.02 9.13
N TYR A 256 -12.16 -15.84 8.72
CA TYR A 256 -11.57 -14.52 8.58
C TYR A 256 -12.11 -13.76 7.36
N LEU A 257 -12.44 -14.46 6.27
CA LEU A 257 -13.15 -13.84 5.14
C LEU A 257 -14.51 -13.29 5.58
N ARG A 258 -15.30 -14.06 6.35
CA ARG A 258 -16.60 -13.60 6.86
C ARG A 258 -16.46 -12.35 7.75
N ASP A 259 -15.40 -12.29 8.55
CA ASP A 259 -15.07 -11.09 9.33
C ASP A 259 -14.77 -9.88 8.43
N ILE A 260 -14.08 -10.08 7.30
CA ILE A 260 -13.83 -9.03 6.29
C ILE A 260 -15.14 -8.61 5.62
N GLU A 261 -15.97 -9.56 5.20
CA GLU A 261 -17.30 -9.29 4.60
C GLU A 261 -18.17 -8.48 5.55
N GLN A 262 -18.22 -8.86 6.83
CA GLN A 262 -18.98 -8.11 7.83
C GLN A 262 -18.41 -6.70 8.07
N PHE A 263 -17.08 -6.57 8.06
CA PHE A 263 -16.41 -5.28 8.26
C PHE A 263 -16.61 -4.32 7.08
N THR A 264 -16.46 -4.84 5.86
CA THR A 264 -16.54 -4.07 4.61
C THR A 264 -17.96 -3.93 4.08
N ARG A 265 -18.88 -4.79 4.53
CA ARG A 265 -20.23 -4.99 3.96
C ARG A 265 -20.21 -5.28 2.45
N LEU A 266 -19.10 -5.82 1.95
CA LEU A 266 -18.96 -6.26 0.57
C LEU A 266 -19.37 -7.73 0.49
N ASN A 267 -20.20 -8.06 -0.49
CA ASN A 267 -20.52 -9.44 -0.83
C ASN A 267 -19.51 -9.94 -1.86
N HIS A 268 -18.85 -11.06 -1.59
CA HIS A 268 -18.13 -11.80 -2.62
C HIS A 268 -19.16 -12.50 -3.52
N GLY A 269 -18.97 -12.44 -4.84
CA GLY A 269 -19.79 -13.17 -5.80
C GLY A 269 -19.62 -14.68 -5.63
N ASP A 270 -20.50 -15.45 -6.29
CA ASP A 270 -20.62 -16.91 -6.19
C ASP A 270 -19.25 -17.63 -6.11
N ALA A 271 -19.17 -18.57 -5.17
CA ALA A 271 -18.01 -19.43 -4.95
C ALA A 271 -17.69 -20.25 -6.22
N TYR A 272 -16.44 -20.22 -6.65
CA TYR A 272 -15.93 -21.23 -7.58
C TYR A 272 -15.12 -22.22 -6.75
N GLU A 273 -15.68 -23.40 -6.52
CA GLU A 273 -14.94 -24.54 -5.96
C GLU A 273 -14.08 -25.12 -7.09
N CYS A 274 -12.75 -25.15 -6.92
CA CYS A 274 -11.90 -26.00 -7.75
C CYS A 274 -12.15 -27.44 -7.32
N CYS A 275 -12.67 -28.26 -8.24
CA CYS A 275 -12.81 -29.71 -8.08
C CYS A 275 -11.46 -30.42 -8.11
#